data_AF-A0ABD3FEH2-F1
#
_entry.id   AF-A0ABD3FEH2-F1
#
_cell.length_a   1.000
_cell.length_b   1.000
_cell.length_c   1.000
_cell.angle_alpha   90.00
_cell.angle_beta   90.00
_cell.angle_gamma   90.00
#
_symmetry.space_group_name_H-M   'P 1'
#
loop_
_entity.id
_entity.type
_entity.pdbx_description
1 polymer ?
#
loop_
_entity_poly.entity_id
_entity_poly.type
_entity_poly.pdbx_seq_one_letter_code
_entity_poly.pdbx_strand_id
1 'polypeptide(L)'
;MPEQVTFEKVKMQHQRPEEASPRVDSKKWLEWLLRLSEYFAFMGYSQSDDDQLDFVEDIQVLLLHDDDLMMFNDIVGEEQMMTTKVAIHALRRLIVVHCPPRTRALIMAQLVLMKKLRTRSVREYARNFRKLLRMIQFLEENEPVLEADVVCMFKNGMPVDWQQ
;
A
#
# COMPACT_ATOMS: atom_id res chain seq x y z
N MET A 1 58.42 -8.47 31.08
CA MET A 1 56.96 -8.38 30.91
C MET A 1 56.55 -6.92 30.95
N PRO A 2 56.44 -6.30 29.77
CA PRO A 2 55.26 -5.48 29.49
C PRO A 2 54.66 -5.83 28.13
N GLU A 3 53.38 -6.16 28.11
CA GLU A 3 52.59 -6.44 26.91
C GLU A 3 52.44 -5.17 26.09
N GLN A 4 53.01 -5.17 24.87
CA GLN A 4 52.72 -4.16 23.87
C GLN A 4 51.31 -4.40 23.34
N VAL A 5 50.40 -3.48 23.65
CA VAL A 5 49.09 -3.37 23.02
C VAL A 5 49.31 -2.85 21.59
N THR A 6 49.36 -3.75 20.63
CA THR A 6 49.26 -3.41 19.20
C THR A 6 47.80 -3.35 18.79
N PHE A 7 47.36 -2.16 18.38
CA PHE A 7 46.03 -1.90 17.85
C PHE A 7 45.87 -2.60 16.48
N GLU A 8 45.14 -3.71 16.44
CA GLU A 8 44.60 -4.22 15.18
C GLU A 8 43.51 -3.27 14.67
N LYS A 9 43.65 -2.83 13.42
CA LYS A 9 42.60 -2.14 12.68
C LYS A 9 41.39 -3.06 12.58
N VAL A 10 40.42 -2.90 13.49
CA VAL A 10 39.08 -3.44 13.32
C VAL A 10 38.46 -2.71 12.13
N LYS A 11 38.51 -3.38 10.98
CA LYS A 11 37.75 -3.01 9.79
C LYS A 11 36.29 -3.06 10.22
N MET A 12 35.69 -1.90 10.48
CA MET A 12 34.25 -1.73 10.66
C MET A 12 33.57 -2.41 9.47
N GLN A 13 33.15 -3.65 9.68
CA GLN A 13 32.17 -4.28 8.82
C GLN A 13 30.98 -3.34 8.89
N HIS A 14 30.77 -2.59 7.79
CA HIS A 14 29.47 -2.00 7.54
C HIS A 14 28.50 -3.17 7.61
N GLN A 15 27.83 -3.29 8.76
CA GLN A 15 26.62 -4.07 8.88
C GLN A 15 25.75 -3.57 7.73
N ARG A 16 25.60 -4.40 6.70
CA ARG A 16 24.49 -4.23 5.78
C ARG A 16 23.26 -4.22 6.68
N PRO A 17 22.35 -3.23 6.56
CA PRO A 17 21.05 -3.41 7.17
C PRO A 17 20.54 -4.75 6.64
N GLU A 18 20.18 -5.64 7.55
CA GLU A 18 19.57 -6.92 7.25
C GLU A 18 18.63 -6.70 6.06
N GLU A 19 18.95 -7.36 4.94
CA GLU A 19 17.99 -7.55 3.87
C GLU A 19 16.84 -8.30 4.52
N ALA A 20 15.85 -7.54 4.98
CA ALA A 20 14.53 -8.04 5.22
C ALA A 20 14.17 -8.78 3.92
N SER A 21 14.12 -10.11 4.03
CA SER A 21 13.48 -11.02 3.08
C SER A 21 12.31 -10.30 2.40
N PRO A 22 12.08 -10.46 1.09
CA PRO A 22 11.12 -9.68 0.33
C PRO A 22 9.70 -9.99 0.83
N ARG A 23 9.32 -9.37 1.95
CA ARG A 23 7.97 -9.32 2.49
C ARG A 23 7.19 -8.55 1.45
N VAL A 24 6.54 -9.31 0.57
CA VAL A 24 5.48 -8.95 -0.37
C VAL A 24 5.61 -7.53 -0.91
N ASP A 25 5.93 -7.39 -2.20
CA ASP A 25 5.91 -6.09 -2.90
C ASP A 25 4.67 -5.29 -2.46
N SER A 26 4.83 -4.28 -1.60
CA SER A 26 3.70 -3.52 -1.01
C SER A 26 2.80 -2.93 -2.11
N LYS A 27 3.39 -2.68 -3.27
CA LYS A 27 2.68 -2.35 -4.50
C LYS A 27 1.74 -3.45 -5.01
N LYS A 28 2.15 -4.72 -5.04
CA LYS A 28 1.27 -5.84 -5.41
C LYS A 28 0.11 -5.98 -4.42
N TRP A 29 0.39 -5.80 -3.12
CA TRP A 29 -0.64 -5.79 -2.09
C TRP A 29 -1.65 -4.65 -2.31
N LEU A 30 -1.18 -3.43 -2.60
CA LEU A 30 -2.06 -2.30 -2.90
C LEU A 30 -2.83 -2.47 -4.22
N GLU A 31 -2.24 -3.12 -5.23
CA GLU A 31 -2.94 -3.48 -6.46
C GLU A 31 -4.05 -4.51 -6.21
N TRP A 32 -3.81 -5.44 -5.30
CA TRP A 32 -4.79 -6.41 -4.85
C TRP A 32 -5.93 -5.72 -4.09
N LEU A 33 -5.64 -4.83 -3.13
CA LEU A 33 -6.65 -4.03 -2.42
C LEU A 33 -7.51 -3.18 -3.36
N LEU A 34 -6.90 -2.61 -4.41
CA LEU A 34 -7.66 -1.90 -5.44
C LEU A 34 -8.68 -2.80 -6.13
N ARG A 35 -8.27 -4.02 -6.53
CA ARG A 35 -9.18 -4.99 -7.16
C ARG A 35 -10.27 -5.44 -6.19
N LEU A 36 -9.92 -5.64 -4.92
CA LEU A 36 -10.89 -5.95 -3.87
C LEU A 36 -11.90 -4.82 -3.68
N SER A 37 -11.48 -3.55 -3.76
CA SER A 37 -12.41 -2.42 -3.69
C SER A 37 -13.37 -2.35 -4.88
N GLU A 38 -12.91 -2.76 -6.06
CA GLU A 38 -13.72 -2.86 -7.27
C GLU A 38 -14.69 -4.04 -7.18
N TYR A 39 -14.25 -5.17 -6.61
CA TYR A 39 -15.09 -6.32 -6.31
C TYR A 39 -16.18 -5.96 -5.31
N PHE A 40 -15.83 -5.30 -4.21
CA PHE A 40 -16.78 -4.86 -3.18
C PHE A 40 -17.90 -4.00 -3.79
N ALA A 41 -17.54 -3.03 -4.62
CA ALA A 41 -18.50 -2.19 -5.32
C ALA A 41 -19.31 -2.96 -6.38
N PHE A 42 -18.69 -3.93 -7.06
CA PHE A 42 -19.34 -4.75 -8.08
C PHE A 42 -20.38 -5.71 -7.49
N MET A 43 -20.06 -6.35 -6.35
CA MET A 43 -20.97 -7.23 -5.62
C MET A 43 -22.10 -6.46 -4.94
N GLY A 44 -21.97 -5.14 -4.80
CA GLY A 44 -22.98 -4.29 -4.21
C GLY A 44 -23.02 -4.38 -2.68
N TYR A 45 -21.94 -4.84 -2.05
CA TYR A 45 -21.84 -4.90 -0.60
C TYR A 45 -22.01 -3.51 0.00
N SER A 46 -22.73 -3.45 1.12
CA SER A 46 -22.91 -2.25 1.91
C SER A 46 -22.16 -2.34 3.24
N GLN A 47 -22.38 -1.35 4.11
CA GLN A 47 -21.83 -1.35 5.47
C GLN A 47 -22.76 -2.05 6.47
N SER A 48 -23.75 -2.82 6.00
CA SER A 48 -24.58 -3.66 6.86
C SER A 48 -23.77 -4.83 7.41
N ASP A 49 -24.12 -5.31 8.60
CA ASP A 49 -23.45 -6.40 9.29
C ASP A 49 -23.46 -7.68 8.44
N ASP A 50 -24.58 -8.01 7.79
CA ASP A 50 -24.73 -9.19 6.93
C ASP A 50 -23.78 -9.11 5.72
N ASP A 51 -23.73 -7.98 5.03
CA ASP A 51 -22.84 -7.79 3.87
C ASP A 51 -21.36 -7.80 4.27
N GLN A 52 -21.03 -7.36 5.49
CA GLN A 52 -19.66 -7.41 6.00
C GLN A 52 -19.22 -8.84 6.30
N LEU A 53 -20.12 -9.70 6.80
CA LEU A 53 -19.83 -11.12 7.03
C LEU A 53 -19.71 -11.87 5.71
N ASP A 54 -20.64 -11.66 4.77
CA ASP A 54 -20.55 -12.23 3.42
C ASP A 54 -19.24 -11.80 2.72
N PHE A 55 -18.83 -10.53 2.91
CA PHE A 55 -17.57 -10.03 2.37
C PHE A 55 -16.35 -10.65 3.06
N VAL A 56 -16.41 -10.97 4.35
CA VAL A 56 -15.35 -11.71 5.06
C VAL A 56 -15.21 -13.11 4.50
N GLU A 57 -16.31 -13.84 4.29
CA GLU A 57 -16.30 -15.17 3.68
C GLU A 57 -15.68 -15.13 2.28
N ASP A 58 -16.07 -14.14 1.47
CA ASP A 58 -15.50 -13.94 0.14
C ASP A 58 -14.00 -13.61 0.19
N ILE A 59 -13.54 -12.77 1.13
CA ILE A 59 -12.10 -12.49 1.29
C ILE A 59 -11.32 -13.75 1.68
N GLN A 60 -11.87 -14.56 2.60
CA GLN A 60 -11.26 -15.81 3.05
C GLN A 60 -11.11 -16.81 1.89
N VAL A 61 -12.13 -16.92 1.05
CA VAL A 61 -12.12 -17.84 -0.12
C VAL A 61 -11.25 -17.30 -1.24
N LEU A 62 -11.32 -16.00 -1.53
CA LEU A 62 -10.72 -15.44 -2.72
C LEU A 62 -9.24 -15.08 -2.55
N LEU A 63 -8.75 -14.72 -1.35
CA LEU A 63 -7.60 -13.81 -1.30
C LEU A 63 -6.55 -13.99 -0.20
N LEU A 64 -6.71 -14.89 0.76
CA LEU A 64 -5.69 -15.09 1.78
C LEU A 64 -5.15 -16.51 1.72
N HIS A 65 -3.83 -16.62 1.61
CA HIS A 65 -3.12 -17.90 1.67
C HIS A 65 -2.32 -17.97 2.96
N ASP A 66 -2.26 -19.17 3.53
CA ASP A 66 -1.38 -19.54 4.65
C ASP A 66 -1.42 -18.51 5.80
N ASP A 67 -0.31 -17.79 6.03
CA ASP A 67 -0.13 -16.89 7.18
C ASP A 67 -1.10 -15.69 7.17
N ASP A 68 -1.40 -15.15 5.99
CA ASP A 68 -2.30 -13.99 5.86
C ASP A 68 -3.75 -14.38 6.18
N LEU A 69 -4.14 -15.64 5.89
CA LEU A 69 -5.46 -16.17 6.20
C LEU A 69 -5.63 -16.39 7.70
N MET A 70 -4.61 -16.96 8.35
CA MET A 70 -4.62 -17.13 9.80
C MET A 70 -4.71 -15.78 10.52
N MET A 71 -3.86 -14.82 10.12
CA MET A 71 -3.86 -13.49 10.72
C MET A 71 -5.20 -12.78 10.56
N PHE A 72 -5.81 -12.86 9.37
CA PHE A 72 -7.12 -12.27 9.13
C PHE A 72 -8.23 -12.91 9.98
N ASN A 73 -8.26 -14.23 10.09
CA ASN A 73 -9.26 -14.94 10.89
C ASN A 73 -9.14 -14.63 12.38
N ASP A 74 -7.91 -14.52 12.89
CA ASP A 74 -7.68 -14.10 14.28
C ASP A 74 -8.25 -12.70 14.51
N ILE A 75 -7.99 -11.75 13.61
CA ILE A 75 -8.51 -10.38 13.71
C ILE A 75 -10.04 -10.36 13.59
N VAL A 76 -10.62 -11.11 12.65
CA VAL A 76 -12.08 -11.21 12.48
C VAL A 76 -12.71 -11.74 13.77
N GLY A 77 -12.15 -12.79 14.38
CA GLY A 77 -12.64 -13.34 15.64
C GLY A 77 -12.55 -12.36 16.82
N GLU A 78 -11.49 -11.56 16.87
CA GLU A 78 -11.35 -10.48 17.88
C GLU A 78 -12.37 -9.35 17.67
N GLU A 79 -12.58 -8.92 16.43
CA GLU A 79 -13.32 -7.70 16.08
C GLU A 79 -14.83 -7.93 15.87
N GLN A 80 -15.26 -9.16 15.58
CA GLN A 80 -16.67 -9.49 15.31
C GLN A 80 -17.61 -9.16 16.48
N MET A 81 -17.07 -9.13 17.71
CA MET A 81 -17.82 -8.76 18.92
C MET A 81 -17.75 -7.27 19.26
N MET A 82 -16.85 -6.51 18.62
CA MET A 82 -16.57 -5.12 18.97
C MET A 82 -17.01 -4.12 17.91
N THR A 83 -17.05 -4.53 16.64
CA THR A 83 -17.35 -3.62 15.52
C THR A 83 -18.22 -4.28 14.47
N THR A 84 -19.13 -3.51 13.88
CA THR A 84 -19.88 -3.92 12.68
C THR A 84 -19.01 -3.95 11.42
N LYS A 85 -17.87 -3.22 11.42
CA LYS A 85 -17.00 -3.03 10.24
C LYS A 85 -15.81 -3.99 10.25
N VAL A 86 -16.08 -5.25 10.55
CA VAL A 86 -15.07 -6.29 10.81
C VAL A 86 -14.11 -6.44 9.63
N ALA A 87 -14.62 -6.54 8.40
CA ALA A 87 -13.80 -6.70 7.21
C ALA A 87 -12.85 -5.52 6.99
N ILE A 88 -13.34 -4.28 7.16
CA ILE A 88 -12.56 -3.06 6.99
C ILE A 88 -11.44 -2.99 8.05
N HIS A 89 -11.74 -3.32 9.30
CA HIS A 89 -10.76 -3.35 10.38
C HIS A 89 -9.68 -4.41 10.15
N ALA A 90 -10.08 -5.62 9.75
CA ALA A 90 -9.16 -6.70 9.44
C ALA A 90 -8.22 -6.33 8.27
N LEU A 91 -8.76 -5.76 7.19
CA LEU A 91 -7.95 -5.28 6.06
C LEU A 91 -6.97 -4.17 6.47
N ARG A 92 -7.34 -3.25 7.36
CA ARG A 92 -6.44 -2.19 7.86
C ARG A 92 -5.27 -2.77 8.64
N ARG A 93 -5.51 -3.74 9.52
CA ARG A 93 -4.42 -4.39 10.26
C ARG A 93 -3.48 -5.16 9.33
N LEU A 94 -4.02 -5.82 8.29
CA LEU A 94 -3.18 -6.44 7.25
C LEU A 94 -2.37 -5.40 6.44
N ILE A 95 -2.95 -4.23 6.14
CA ILE A 95 -2.23 -3.13 5.47
C ILE A 95 -0.99 -2.74 6.27
N VAL A 96 -1.07 -2.63 7.60
CA VAL A 96 0.09 -2.28 8.45
C VAL A 96 1.22 -3.31 8.35
N VAL A 97 0.88 -4.59 8.14
CA VAL A 97 1.85 -5.68 8.03
C VAL A 97 2.55 -5.68 6.68
N HIS A 98 1.80 -5.46 5.59
CA HIS A 98 2.29 -5.53 4.22
C HIS A 98 2.82 -4.18 3.67
N CYS A 99 2.37 -3.07 4.25
CA CYS A 99 2.77 -1.72 3.83
C CYS A 99 3.56 -1.04 4.95
N PRO A 100 4.91 -1.04 4.88
CA PRO A 100 5.72 -0.32 5.86
C PRO A 100 5.44 1.19 5.83
N PRO A 101 5.74 1.93 6.92
CA PRO A 101 5.51 3.39 7.08
C PRO A 101 6.12 4.34 6.03
N ARG A 102 6.82 3.80 5.03
CA ARG A 102 7.40 4.58 3.93
C ARG A 102 6.67 4.37 2.60
N THR A 103 5.71 3.45 2.55
CA THR A 103 5.01 3.08 1.32
C THR A 103 4.26 4.27 0.73
N ARG A 104 3.59 5.08 1.56
CA ARG A 104 2.91 6.29 1.11
C ARG A 104 3.88 7.30 0.50
N ALA A 105 5.01 7.54 1.16
CA ALA A 105 6.04 8.46 0.67
C ALA A 105 6.62 8.00 -0.68
N LEU A 106 6.81 6.69 -0.88
CA LEU A 106 7.27 6.12 -2.14
C LEU A 106 6.25 6.33 -3.27
N ILE A 107 4.96 6.12 -3.01
CA ILE A 107 3.89 6.34 -4.01
C ILE A 107 3.74 7.83 -4.32
N MET A 108 3.83 8.71 -3.31
CA MET A 108 3.84 10.16 -3.50
C MET A 108 5.03 10.62 -4.33
N ALA A 109 6.23 10.13 -4.05
CA ALA A 109 7.41 10.42 -4.86
C ALA A 109 7.21 9.94 -6.31
N GLN A 110 6.60 8.77 -6.50
CA GLN A 110 6.29 8.25 -7.81
C GLN A 110 5.28 9.12 -8.57
N LEU A 111 4.25 9.66 -7.90
CA LEU A 111 3.29 10.59 -8.49
C LEU A 111 3.97 11.89 -8.95
N VAL A 112 4.81 12.48 -8.10
CA VAL A 112 5.55 13.71 -8.39
C VAL A 112 6.51 13.53 -9.58
N LEU A 113 7.18 12.38 -9.65
CA LEU A 113 8.15 12.08 -10.70
C LEU A 113 7.49 11.50 -11.96
N MET A 114 6.19 11.23 -11.95
CA MET A 114 5.51 10.63 -13.10
C MET A 114 5.52 11.60 -14.28
N LYS A 115 6.07 11.16 -15.42
CA LYS A 115 6.06 11.91 -16.67
C LYS A 115 5.29 11.16 -17.74
N LYS A 116 4.50 11.88 -18.52
CA LYS A 116 3.87 11.36 -19.74
C LYS A 116 4.96 11.17 -20.79
N LEU A 117 5.24 9.92 -21.10
CA LEU A 117 6.16 9.57 -22.18
C LEU A 117 5.53 9.91 -23.54
N ARG A 118 6.35 10.33 -24.53
CA ARG A 118 5.85 10.63 -25.89
C ARG A 118 5.09 9.46 -26.51
N THR A 119 5.54 8.23 -26.24
CA THR A 119 4.96 6.97 -26.75
C THR A 119 3.65 6.56 -26.10
N ARG A 120 3.28 7.11 -24.93
CA ARG A 120 2.04 6.76 -24.22
C ARG A 120 0.91 7.72 -24.57
N SER A 121 -0.33 7.28 -24.45
CA SER A 121 -1.49 8.18 -24.58
C SER A 121 -1.72 8.98 -23.29
N VAL A 122 -2.39 10.14 -23.40
CA VAL A 122 -2.82 10.92 -22.23
C VAL A 122 -3.78 10.09 -21.36
N ARG A 123 -4.64 9.28 -21.98
CA ARG A 123 -5.57 8.38 -21.29
C ARG A 123 -4.84 7.35 -20.43
N GLU A 124 -3.77 6.76 -20.96
CA GLU A 124 -2.97 5.76 -20.23
C GLU A 124 -2.19 6.40 -19.08
N TYR A 125 -1.58 7.57 -19.32
CA TYR A 125 -0.95 8.37 -18.26
C TYR A 125 -1.96 8.68 -17.14
N ALA A 126 -3.14 9.19 -17.49
CA ALA A 126 -4.18 9.53 -16.53
C ALA A 126 -4.74 8.32 -15.77
N ARG A 127 -4.81 7.15 -16.42
CA ARG A 127 -5.20 5.90 -15.76
C ARG A 127 -4.15 5.50 -14.71
N ASN A 128 -2.88 5.53 -15.07
CA ASN A 128 -1.79 5.16 -14.16
C ASN A 128 -1.66 6.14 -12.99
N PHE A 129 -1.80 7.43 -13.25
CA PHE A 129 -1.79 8.47 -12.22
C PHE A 129 -2.96 8.28 -11.22
N ARG A 130 -4.19 8.08 -11.72
CA ARG A 130 -5.36 7.80 -10.88
C ARG A 130 -5.23 6.48 -10.10
N LYS A 131 -4.61 5.45 -10.69
CA LYS A 131 -4.33 4.19 -9.99
C LYS A 131 -3.48 4.43 -8.75
N LEU A 132 -2.38 5.18 -8.87
CA LEU A 132 -1.50 5.50 -7.74
C LEU A 132 -2.21 6.36 -6.68
N LEU A 133 -3.03 7.33 -7.08
CA LEU A 133 -3.83 8.12 -6.13
C LEU A 133 -4.80 7.26 -5.33
N ARG A 134 -5.49 6.32 -5.99
CA ARG A 134 -6.40 5.39 -5.29
C ARG A 134 -5.65 4.48 -4.32
N MET A 135 -4.40 4.10 -4.60
CA MET A 135 -3.59 3.32 -3.65
C MET A 135 -3.31 4.08 -2.35
N ILE A 136 -3.08 5.40 -2.43
CA ILE A 136 -2.80 6.23 -1.24
C ILE A 136 -3.96 6.22 -0.26
N GLN A 137 -5.21 6.10 -0.75
CA GLN A 137 -6.40 6.10 0.11
C GLN A 137 -6.45 4.95 1.11
N PHE A 138 -5.72 3.86 0.85
CA PHE A 138 -5.63 2.72 1.77
C PHE A 138 -4.54 2.88 2.84
N LEU A 139 -3.64 3.84 2.67
CA LEU A 139 -2.51 4.05 3.58
C LEU A 139 -2.91 5.11 4.61
N GLU A 140 -3.23 4.69 5.83
CA GLU A 140 -3.77 5.53 6.92
C GLU A 140 -2.83 6.65 7.41
N GLU A 141 -1.59 6.71 6.92
CA GLU A 141 -0.62 7.73 7.31
C GLU A 141 -0.93 9.11 6.66
N ASN A 142 -1.67 9.96 7.38
CA ASN A 142 -1.84 11.40 7.16
C ASN A 142 -2.87 11.86 6.12
N GLU A 143 -3.22 13.15 6.30
CA GLU A 143 -4.14 14.00 5.55
C GLU A 143 -4.39 13.62 4.08
N PRO A 144 -5.63 13.84 3.61
CA PRO A 144 -5.96 13.68 2.20
C PRO A 144 -5.01 14.51 1.33
N VAL A 145 -4.59 13.96 0.20
CA VAL A 145 -3.82 14.72 -0.79
C VAL A 145 -4.73 15.83 -1.30
N LEU A 146 -4.33 17.10 -1.12
CA LEU A 146 -5.12 18.24 -1.54
C LEU A 146 -5.36 18.20 -3.06
N GLU A 147 -6.57 18.54 -3.49
CA GLU A 147 -6.91 18.54 -4.92
C GLU A 147 -5.98 19.44 -5.74
N ALA A 148 -5.58 20.58 -5.19
CA ALA A 148 -4.61 21.49 -5.80
C ALA A 148 -3.26 20.81 -6.06
N ASP A 149 -2.78 20.00 -5.12
CA ASP A 149 -1.53 19.24 -5.25
C ASP A 149 -1.67 18.15 -6.31
N VAL A 150 -2.81 17.46 -6.33
CA VAL A 150 -3.12 16.45 -7.35
C VAL A 150 -3.09 17.06 -8.75
N VAL A 151 -3.74 18.20 -8.96
CA VAL A 151 -3.77 18.92 -10.23
C VAL A 151 -2.35 19.38 -10.62
N CYS A 152 -1.60 19.94 -9.67
CA CYS A 152 -0.23 20.39 -9.90
C CYS A 152 0.68 19.23 -10.34
N MET A 153 0.65 18.11 -9.61
CA MET A 153 1.42 16.91 -9.95
C MET A 153 1.03 16.37 -11.34
N PHE A 154 -0.28 16.28 -11.63
CA PHE A 154 -0.76 15.81 -12.93
C PHE A 154 -0.26 16.69 -14.08
N LYS A 155 -0.40 18.01 -13.93
CA LYS A 155 0.02 19.03 -14.91
C LYS A 155 1.53 19.00 -15.13
N ASN A 156 2.32 18.99 -14.05
CA ASN A 156 3.78 18.91 -14.10
C ASN A 156 4.29 17.65 -14.80
N GLY A 157 3.50 16.58 -14.81
CA GLY A 157 3.82 15.34 -15.52
C GLY A 157 3.58 15.38 -17.04
N MET A 158 2.80 16.34 -17.54
CA MET A 158 2.46 16.47 -18.96
C MET A 158 3.58 17.18 -19.75
N PRO A 159 3.66 17.02 -21.09
CA PRO A 159 4.55 17.84 -21.93
C PRO A 159 4.16 19.32 -21.84
N VAL A 160 5.14 20.23 -21.96
CA VAL A 160 4.95 21.69 -21.82
C VAL A 160 3.81 22.22 -22.69
N ASP A 161 3.67 21.71 -23.91
CA ASP A 161 2.62 22.12 -24.86
C ASP A 161 1.19 21.83 -24.36
N TRP A 162 1.04 20.97 -23.35
CA TRP A 162 -0.22 20.57 -22.72
C TRP A 162 -0.39 21.14 -21.31
N GLN A 163 0.55 21.99 -20.86
CA GLN A 163 0.55 22.62 -19.54
C GLN A 163 0.01 24.06 -19.57
N GLN A 164 -0.65 24.50 -20.63
CA GLN A 164 -1.29 25.81 -20.65
C GLN A 164 -2.63 25.75 -19.91
#